data_AF-A0A5S4T8Q9-F1
#
_entry.id   AF-A0A5S4T8Q9-F1
#
_cell.length_a   1.000
_cell.length_b   1.000
_cell.length_c   1.000
_cell.angle_alpha   90.00
_cell.angle_beta   90.00
_cell.angle_gamma   90.00
#
_symmetry.space_group_name_H-M   'P 1'
#
loop_
_entity.id
_entity.type
_entity.pdbx_description
1 polymer ?
#
loop_
_entity_poly.entity_id
_entity_poly.type
_entity_poly.pdbx_seq_one_letter_code
_entity_poly.pdbx_strand_id
1 'polypeptide(L)'
;VNPQTQSANLGVAYSQLKGTTISGQLIPRLIDELPIIALLATQAQGVTHIKDAQELRVKETDRIQVVTDILKSMGATIEATADGMIIEGPTALHAAQTSTFGDHRIGMMTAIAALLVKQGEVHLDREEAIMTSYPTFFKDLERLCHD
;
A
#
# COMPACT_ATOMS: atom_id res chain seq x y z
N VAL A 1 1.62 -5.54 -33.27
CA VAL A 1 2.40 -5.19 -32.07
C VAL A 1 2.44 -3.68 -31.99
N ASN A 2 1.87 -3.08 -30.95
CA ASN A 2 1.81 -1.62 -30.79
C ASN A 2 3.25 -1.10 -30.59
N PRO A 3 3.77 -0.17 -31.41
CA PRO A 3 5.16 0.32 -31.32
C PRO A 3 5.48 1.12 -30.03
N GLN A 4 4.53 1.25 -29.10
CA GLN A 4 4.68 2.03 -27.87
C GLN A 4 4.85 1.22 -26.58
N THR A 5 4.74 -0.11 -26.59
CA THR A 5 5.00 -0.91 -25.37
C THR A 5 6.51 -1.10 -25.18
N GLN A 6 7.11 -0.24 -24.35
CA GLN A 6 8.47 -0.43 -23.85
C GLN A 6 8.45 -1.35 -22.62
N SER A 7 9.37 -2.30 -22.57
CA SER A 7 9.61 -3.14 -21.39
C SER A 7 10.98 -2.85 -20.80
N ALA A 8 11.09 -3.00 -19.48
CA ALA A 8 12.33 -2.86 -18.73
C ALA A 8 12.34 -3.84 -17.55
N ASN A 9 13.53 -4.22 -17.09
CA ASN A 9 13.71 -5.00 -15.87
C ASN A 9 13.97 -4.04 -14.70
N LEU A 10 13.27 -4.23 -13.58
CA LEU A 10 13.45 -3.44 -12.37
C LEU A 10 14.24 -4.26 -11.34
N GLY A 11 15.39 -3.75 -10.92
CA GLY A 11 16.13 -4.26 -9.76
C GLY A 11 15.81 -3.42 -8.54
N VAL A 12 15.37 -4.06 -7.45
CA VAL A 12 15.05 -3.41 -6.18
C VAL A 12 15.87 -4.04 -5.06
N ALA A 13 16.27 -3.23 -4.09
CA ALA A 13 16.99 -3.66 -2.90
C ALA A 13 16.55 -2.82 -1.70
N TYR A 14 16.76 -3.36 -0.50
CA TYR A 14 16.51 -2.61 0.74
C TYR A 14 17.17 -1.24 0.71
N SER A 15 16.46 -0.21 1.16
CA SER A 15 16.90 1.18 1.12
C SER A 15 16.37 1.96 2.31
N GLN A 16 17.13 2.96 2.75
CA GLN A 16 16.65 3.97 3.70
C GLN A 16 15.86 5.03 2.94
N LEU A 17 14.59 5.21 3.29
CA LEU A 17 13.66 6.07 2.57
C LEU A 17 13.47 7.40 3.32
N LYS A 18 13.05 8.44 2.59
CA LYS A 18 12.70 9.75 3.15
C LYS A 18 11.32 10.17 2.68
N GLY A 19 10.56 10.82 3.55
CA GLY A 19 9.25 11.36 3.23
C GLY A 19 9.30 12.38 2.10
N THR A 20 8.22 12.48 1.33
CA THR A 20 8.12 13.35 0.16
C THR A 20 6.69 13.88 -0.05
N THR A 21 6.49 14.78 -1.01
CA THR A 21 5.14 15.19 -1.43
C THR A 21 4.80 14.58 -2.79
N ILE A 22 3.65 13.93 -2.87
CA ILE A 22 3.09 13.34 -4.09
C ILE A 22 1.77 14.05 -4.37
N SER A 23 1.70 14.82 -5.46
CA SER A 23 0.54 15.66 -5.79
C SER A 23 0.48 16.00 -7.28
N GLY A 24 -0.56 16.71 -7.69
CA GLY A 24 -0.73 17.24 -9.04
C GLY A 24 -0.70 16.17 -10.13
N GLN A 25 0.08 16.42 -11.19
CA GLN A 25 0.13 15.56 -12.39
C GLN A 25 0.68 14.15 -12.15
N LEU A 26 1.30 13.90 -10.99
CA LEU A 26 1.71 12.55 -10.63
C LEU A 26 0.50 11.68 -10.29
N ILE A 27 -0.51 12.21 -9.62
CA ILE A 27 -1.61 11.41 -9.07
C ILE A 27 -2.30 10.53 -10.12
N PRO A 28 -2.72 11.01 -11.30
CA PRO A 28 -3.37 10.14 -12.28
C PRO A 28 -2.46 9.02 -12.82
N ARG A 29 -1.14 9.16 -12.69
CA ARG A 29 -0.14 8.19 -13.18
C ARG A 29 0.13 7.06 -12.20
N LEU A 30 -0.27 7.21 -10.94
CA LEU A 30 0.02 6.28 -9.85
C LEU A 30 -1.16 6.13 -8.88
N ILE A 31 -2.36 6.55 -9.27
CA ILE A 31 -3.56 6.61 -8.41
C ILE A 31 -3.84 5.26 -7.74
N ASP A 32 -3.56 4.22 -8.49
CA ASP A 32 -3.82 2.83 -8.19
C ASP A 32 -2.71 2.25 -7.28
N GLU A 33 -1.52 2.85 -7.27
CA GLU A 33 -0.37 2.47 -6.43
C GLU A 33 -0.36 3.20 -5.09
N LEU A 34 -1.28 4.16 -4.87
CA LEU A 34 -1.33 4.93 -3.62
C LEU A 34 -1.50 4.08 -2.35
N PRO A 35 -2.23 2.94 -2.32
CA PRO A 35 -2.25 2.05 -1.16
C PRO A 35 -0.86 1.53 -0.79
N ILE A 36 -0.11 0.98 -1.75
CA ILE A 36 1.23 0.43 -1.48
C ILE A 36 2.27 1.54 -1.21
N ILE A 37 2.10 2.72 -1.82
CA ILE A 37 2.92 3.90 -1.53
C ILE A 37 2.65 4.40 -0.10
N ALA A 38 1.42 4.34 0.39
CA ALA A 38 1.11 4.71 1.77
C ALA A 38 1.84 3.78 2.76
N LEU A 39 1.83 2.46 2.51
CA LEU A 39 2.65 1.52 3.27
C LEU A 39 4.13 1.85 3.20
N LEU A 40 4.67 2.15 2.01
CA LEU A 40 6.07 2.54 1.83
C LEU A 40 6.42 3.78 2.66
N ALA A 41 5.53 4.77 2.71
CA ALA A 41 5.71 5.99 3.48
C ALA A 41 5.75 5.74 5.00
N THR A 42 5.06 4.71 5.51
CA THR A 42 5.18 4.34 6.94
C THR A 42 6.60 3.93 7.33
N GLN A 43 7.43 3.52 6.36
CA GLN A 43 8.81 3.08 6.56
C GLN A 43 9.84 4.16 6.18
N ALA A 44 9.40 5.36 5.77
CA ALA A 44 10.26 6.44 5.34
C ALA A 44 10.51 7.45 6.47
N GLN A 45 11.73 7.98 6.57
CA GLN A 45 12.06 9.01 7.55
C GLN A 45 11.39 10.36 7.21
N GLY A 46 10.60 10.87 8.14
CA GLY A 46 9.91 12.15 8.02
C GLY A 46 8.46 12.01 7.53
N VAL A 47 7.91 13.10 7.00
CA VAL A 47 6.49 13.18 6.62
C VAL A 47 6.32 13.05 5.11
N THR A 48 5.44 12.15 4.69
CA THR A 48 4.94 12.05 3.32
C THR A 48 3.56 12.67 3.22
N HIS A 49 3.36 13.53 2.22
CA HIS A 49 2.06 14.11 1.92
C HIS A 49 1.57 13.58 0.56
N ILE A 50 0.40 12.96 0.56
CA ILE A 50 -0.34 12.60 -0.65
C ILE A 50 -1.51 13.58 -0.76
N LYS A 51 -1.62 14.29 -1.89
CA LYS A 51 -2.64 15.33 -2.14
C LYS A 51 -3.26 15.16 -3.52
N ASP A 52 -4.35 15.87 -3.79
CA ASP A 52 -5.05 15.88 -5.09
C ASP A 52 -5.58 14.50 -5.53
N ALA A 53 -5.75 13.56 -4.60
CA ALA A 53 -6.12 12.16 -4.81
C ALA A 53 -7.57 11.83 -4.41
N GLN A 54 -8.45 12.83 -4.40
CA GLN A 54 -9.88 12.68 -4.04
C GLN A 54 -10.62 11.58 -4.83
N GLU A 55 -10.14 11.21 -6.03
CA GLU A 55 -10.69 10.12 -6.84
C GLU A 55 -10.61 8.75 -6.12
N LEU A 56 -9.67 8.56 -5.19
CA LEU A 56 -9.59 7.34 -4.38
C LEU A 56 -10.82 7.11 -3.49
N ARG A 57 -11.59 8.16 -3.16
CA ARG A 57 -12.77 8.04 -2.30
C ARG A 57 -13.97 7.40 -3.00
N VAL A 58 -13.96 7.37 -4.34
CA VAL A 58 -15.08 6.88 -5.18
C VAL A 58 -14.75 5.59 -5.93
N LYS A 59 -13.67 4.89 -5.53
CA LYS A 59 -13.28 3.59 -6.09
C LYS A 59 -14.16 2.47 -5.54
N GLU A 60 -13.73 1.21 -5.69
CA GLU A 60 -14.39 0.03 -5.14
C GLU A 60 -14.69 0.17 -3.63
N THR A 61 -13.82 0.90 -2.94
CA THR A 61 -13.99 1.39 -1.57
C THR A 61 -13.52 2.84 -1.48
N ASP A 62 -13.80 3.52 -0.35
CA ASP A 62 -13.07 4.73 0.00
C ASP A 62 -11.63 4.34 0.38
N ARG A 63 -10.76 4.23 -0.63
CA ARG A 63 -9.39 3.74 -0.45
C ARG A 63 -8.57 4.64 0.47
N ILE A 64 -8.85 5.95 0.53
CA ILE A 64 -8.17 6.85 1.47
C ILE A 64 -8.48 6.43 2.90
N GLN A 65 -9.77 6.29 3.20
CA GLN A 65 -10.21 5.96 4.55
C GLN A 65 -9.77 4.56 4.95
N VAL A 66 -9.99 3.56 4.08
CA VAL A 66 -9.67 2.16 4.39
C VAL A 66 -8.17 1.95 4.57
N VAL A 67 -7.32 2.52 3.71
CA VAL A 67 -5.86 2.43 3.87
C VAL A 67 -5.41 3.10 5.17
N THR A 68 -5.96 4.26 5.47
CA THR A 68 -5.67 4.98 6.73
C THR A 68 -6.04 4.12 7.93
N ASP A 69 -7.24 3.54 7.96
CA ASP A 69 -7.74 2.77 9.10
C ASP A 69 -6.94 1.47 9.31
N ILE A 70 -6.57 0.78 8.22
CA ILE A 70 -5.75 -0.44 8.28
C ILE A 70 -4.34 -0.10 8.78
N LEU A 71 -3.65 0.87 8.18
CA LEU A 71 -2.29 1.19 8.58
C LEU A 71 -2.25 1.75 10.01
N LYS A 72 -3.27 2.53 10.40
CA LYS A 72 -3.41 3.04 11.78
C LYS A 72 -3.69 1.91 12.77
N SER A 73 -4.49 0.89 12.42
CA SER A 73 -4.71 -0.28 13.27
C SER A 73 -3.47 -1.15 13.41
N MET A 74 -2.54 -1.07 12.47
CA MET A 74 -1.19 -1.67 12.53
C MET A 74 -0.16 -0.75 13.22
N GLY A 75 -0.59 0.40 13.75
CA GLY A 75 0.24 1.31 14.55
C GLY A 75 0.89 2.46 13.80
N ALA A 76 0.68 2.60 12.49
CA ALA A 76 1.24 3.69 11.71
C ALA A 76 0.69 5.06 12.13
N THR A 77 1.55 6.09 12.07
CA THR A 77 1.12 7.49 12.21
C THR A 77 0.63 7.99 10.86
N ILE A 78 -0.67 7.89 10.62
CA ILE A 78 -1.33 8.26 9.37
C ILE A 78 -2.66 8.98 9.62
N GLU A 79 -2.92 10.02 8.83
CA GLU A 79 -4.16 10.78 8.85
C GLU A 79 -4.73 10.92 7.44
N ALA A 80 -6.03 10.62 7.28
CA ALA A 80 -6.76 10.88 6.06
C ALA A 80 -7.06 12.38 5.93
N THR A 81 -6.85 12.95 4.75
CA THR A 81 -7.35 14.29 4.37
C THR A 81 -8.46 14.15 3.35
N ALA A 82 -9.20 15.23 3.07
CA ALA A 82 -10.27 15.21 2.07
C ALA A 82 -9.78 14.70 0.68
N ASP A 83 -8.53 14.96 0.34
CA ASP A 83 -7.92 14.72 -0.97
C ASP A 83 -6.68 13.80 -0.91
N GLY A 84 -6.41 13.12 0.20
CA GLY A 84 -5.24 12.25 0.31
C GLY A 84 -4.93 11.81 1.74
N MET A 85 -3.64 11.74 2.07
CA MET A 85 -3.13 11.19 3.32
C MET A 85 -1.86 11.93 3.77
N ILE A 86 -1.69 12.07 5.08
CA ILE A 86 -0.45 12.54 5.72
C ILE A 86 0.11 11.38 6.53
N ILE A 87 1.37 11.02 6.26
CA ILE A 87 1.99 9.79 6.79
C ILE A 87 3.34 10.16 7.39
N GLU A 88 3.53 9.86 8.67
CA GLU A 88 4.79 10.09 9.37
C GLU A 88 5.48 8.75 9.69
N GLY A 89 6.76 8.67 9.32
CA GLY A 89 7.59 7.50 9.55
C GLY A 89 9.02 7.83 9.99
N PRO A 90 9.82 6.79 10.31
CA PRO A 90 9.45 5.38 10.23
C PRO A 90 8.60 4.94 11.43
N THR A 91 7.69 4.00 11.22
CA THR A 91 6.88 3.37 12.26
C THR A 91 7.06 1.85 12.26
N ALA A 92 7.30 1.27 13.44
CA ALA A 92 7.29 -0.18 13.62
C ALA A 92 5.84 -0.67 13.64
N LEU A 93 5.46 -1.44 12.61
CA LEU A 93 4.10 -1.99 12.51
C LEU A 93 3.91 -3.16 13.49
N HIS A 94 2.68 -3.32 13.96
CA HIS A 94 2.25 -4.44 14.80
C HIS A 94 1.09 -5.21 14.19
N ALA A 95 0.85 -6.41 14.74
CA ALA A 95 -0.25 -7.25 14.34
C ALA A 95 -1.60 -6.55 14.51
N ALA A 96 -2.52 -6.84 13.60
CA ALA A 96 -3.88 -6.33 13.57
C ALA A 96 -4.82 -7.31 12.88
N GLN A 97 -6.13 -7.17 13.13
CA GLN A 97 -7.17 -7.82 12.34
C GLN A 97 -7.73 -6.79 11.35
N THR A 98 -7.79 -7.16 10.08
CA THR A 98 -8.14 -6.27 8.97
C THR A 98 -9.00 -7.02 7.94
N SER A 99 -9.71 -6.30 7.08
CA SER A 99 -10.42 -6.89 5.93
C SER A 99 -9.99 -6.21 4.64
N THR A 100 -10.05 -6.94 3.52
CA THR A 100 -9.87 -6.35 2.19
C THR A 100 -11.00 -5.41 1.79
N PHE A 101 -12.17 -5.53 2.44
CA PHE A 101 -13.42 -4.89 2.03
C PHE A 101 -13.81 -5.19 0.56
N GLY A 102 -13.26 -6.26 -0.03
CA GLY A 102 -13.46 -6.62 -1.44
C GLY A 102 -12.49 -5.93 -2.42
N ASP A 103 -11.53 -5.16 -1.93
CA ASP A 103 -10.53 -4.47 -2.76
C ASP A 103 -9.20 -5.25 -2.79
N HIS A 104 -8.80 -5.68 -3.98
CA HIS A 104 -7.58 -6.46 -4.20
C HIS A 104 -6.30 -5.72 -3.83
N ARG A 105 -6.26 -4.39 -4.03
CA ARG A 105 -5.07 -3.57 -3.74
C ARG A 105 -4.87 -3.42 -2.24
N ILE A 106 -5.97 -3.29 -1.49
CA ILE A 106 -5.94 -3.29 -0.03
C ILE A 106 -5.44 -4.65 0.47
N GLY A 107 -5.95 -5.76 -0.08
CA GLY A 107 -5.47 -7.09 0.29
C GLY A 107 -3.98 -7.31 0.05
N MET A 108 -3.48 -6.96 -1.14
CA MET A 108 -2.05 -7.07 -1.45
C MET A 108 -1.18 -6.16 -0.59
N MET A 109 -1.61 -4.92 -0.34
CA MET A 109 -0.92 -3.99 0.56
C MET A 109 -0.83 -4.56 1.97
N THR A 110 -1.92 -5.07 2.54
CA THR A 110 -1.94 -5.64 3.89
C THR A 110 -1.06 -6.88 3.99
N ALA A 111 -1.04 -7.74 2.97
CA ALA A 111 -0.17 -8.91 2.93
C ALA A 111 1.33 -8.51 2.95
N ILE A 112 1.72 -7.46 2.21
CA ILE A 112 3.09 -6.93 2.27
C ILE A 112 3.37 -6.27 3.62
N ALA A 113 2.40 -5.55 4.20
CA ALA A 113 2.53 -4.93 5.52
C ALA A 113 2.77 -5.96 6.62
N ALA A 114 2.15 -7.15 6.51
CA ALA A 114 2.32 -8.25 7.46
C ALA A 114 3.78 -8.74 7.55
N LEU A 115 4.55 -8.66 6.46
CA LEU A 115 5.98 -9.04 6.45
C LEU A 115 6.85 -8.11 7.31
N LEU A 116 6.36 -6.91 7.64
CA LEU A 116 7.07 -5.94 8.48
C LEU A 116 6.76 -6.12 9.98
N VAL A 117 5.77 -6.93 10.33
CA VAL A 117 5.36 -7.18 11.71
C VAL A 117 6.29 -8.19 12.37
N LYS A 118 6.95 -7.78 13.46
CA LYS A 118 7.94 -8.63 14.16
C LYS A 118 7.32 -9.64 15.13
N GLN A 119 6.13 -9.35 15.64
CA GLN A 119 5.45 -10.15 16.67
C GLN A 119 3.94 -10.14 16.46
N GLY A 120 3.33 -11.31 16.66
CA GLY A 120 1.90 -11.53 16.42
C GLY A 120 1.59 -11.88 14.96
N GLU A 121 0.31 -12.08 14.68
CA GLU A 121 -0.19 -12.49 13.37
C GLU A 121 -1.16 -11.44 12.82
N VAL A 122 -0.95 -11.03 11.58
CA VAL A 122 -1.91 -10.18 10.86
C VAL A 122 -2.99 -11.07 10.27
N HIS A 123 -4.24 -10.87 10.66
CA HIS A 123 -5.38 -11.57 10.08
C HIS A 123 -6.04 -10.69 9.02
N LEU A 124 -6.23 -11.25 7.82
CA LEU A 124 -6.85 -10.57 6.69
C LEU A 124 -8.12 -11.30 6.27
N ASP A 125 -9.27 -10.71 6.55
CA ASP A 125 -10.55 -11.23 6.11
C ASP A 125 -10.80 -10.90 4.63
N ARG A 126 -11.46 -11.82 3.92
CA ARG A 126 -11.86 -11.68 2.51
C ARG A 126 -10.67 -11.60 1.55
N GLU A 127 -9.64 -12.39 1.79
CA GLU A 127 -8.43 -12.46 0.99
C GLU A 127 -8.70 -12.89 -0.46
N GLU A 128 -9.84 -13.52 -0.75
CA GLU A 128 -10.25 -13.91 -2.10
C GLU A 128 -10.32 -12.72 -3.07
N ALA A 129 -10.49 -11.49 -2.56
CA ALA A 129 -10.46 -10.28 -3.36
C ALA A 129 -9.16 -10.14 -4.16
N ILE A 130 -8.02 -10.57 -3.61
CA ILE A 130 -6.70 -10.50 -4.28
C ILE A 130 -6.72 -11.27 -5.61
N MET A 131 -7.40 -12.43 -5.63
CA MET A 131 -7.44 -13.32 -6.79
C MET A 131 -8.14 -12.71 -8.01
N THR A 132 -8.89 -11.62 -7.83
CA THR A 132 -9.56 -10.92 -8.95
C THR A 132 -8.57 -10.29 -9.93
N SER A 133 -7.39 -9.87 -9.44
CA SER A 133 -6.38 -9.19 -10.26
C SER A 133 -5.05 -9.95 -10.31
N TYR A 134 -4.68 -10.67 -9.24
CA TYR A 134 -3.40 -11.37 -9.16
C TYR A 134 -3.54 -12.74 -8.50
N PRO A 135 -4.06 -13.76 -9.22
CA PRO A 135 -4.31 -15.10 -8.68
C PRO A 135 -3.09 -15.80 -8.08
N THR A 136 -1.87 -15.50 -8.57
CA THR A 136 -0.63 -16.13 -8.10
C THR A 136 0.10 -15.33 -7.03
N PHE A 137 -0.48 -14.23 -6.54
CA PHE A 137 0.18 -13.30 -5.62
C PHE A 137 0.89 -13.99 -4.44
N PHE A 138 0.19 -14.86 -3.70
CA PHE A 138 0.79 -15.55 -2.53
C PHE A 138 1.89 -16.53 -2.92
N LYS A 139 1.76 -17.20 -4.08
CA LYS A 139 2.80 -18.10 -4.60
C LYS A 139 4.07 -17.32 -4.96
N ASP A 140 3.90 -16.16 -5.60
CA ASP A 140 5.01 -15.30 -5.97
C ASP A 140 5.67 -14.67 -4.74
N LEU A 141 4.88 -14.32 -3.72
CA LEU A 141 5.37 -13.82 -2.43
C LEU A 141 6.16 -14.89 -1.66
N GLU A 142 5.61 -16.10 -1.54
CA GLU A 142 6.26 -17.24 -0.88
C GLU A 142 7.62 -17.56 -1.51
N ARG A 143 7.71 -17.52 -2.84
CA ARG A 143 8.98 -17.72 -3.55
C ARG A 143 10.05 -16.71 -3.11
N LEU A 144 9.69 -15.44 -2.95
CA LEU A 144 10.62 -14.38 -2.54
C LEU A 144 11.03 -14.47 -1.06
N CYS A 145 10.23 -15.13 -0.22
CA CYS A 145 10.56 -15.32 1.20
C CYS A 145 11.50 -16.51 1.45
N HIS A 146 11.67 -17.38 0.46
CA HIS A 146 12.47 -18.60 0.57
C HIS A 146 13.72 -18.62 -0.34
N ASP A 147 13.86 -17.63 -1.22
CA ASP A 147 15.09 -17.35 -1.97
C ASP A 147 16.12 -16.60 -1.08
#